data_AF-A0A7I0JQW1-F1
#
_entry.id   AF-A0A7I0JQW1-F1
#
_cell.length_a   1.000
_cell.length_b   1.000
_cell.length_c   1.000
_cell.angle_alpha   90.00
_cell.angle_beta   90.00
_cell.angle_gamma   90.00
#
_symmetry.space_group_name_H-M   'P 1'
#
loop_
_entity.id
_entity.type
_entity.pdbx_description
1 polymer ?
#
loop_
_entity_poly.entity_id
_entity_poly.type
_entity_poly.pdbx_seq_one_letter_code
_entity_poly.pdbx_strand_id
1 'polypeptide(L)'
;SDPVTFFDYRDLYREPDWMKSPRGPDVSSELQWYPVVTFLQLTLDMAMATTTPIGHGHVYAPGDYINAWIEVTNVHGWSLKQIARLKQRLAASLTVSRL
;
A
#
# COMPACT_ATOMS: atom_id res chain seq x y z
N SER A 1 8.65 -1.47 -4.67
CA SER A 1 7.84 -1.79 -5.87
C SER A 1 6.64 -2.61 -5.40
N ASP A 2 5.41 -2.12 -5.57
CA ASP A 2 4.21 -2.82 -5.06
C ASP A 2 3.60 -3.73 -6.16
N PRO A 3 3.75 -5.06 -6.09
CA PRO A 3 3.28 -5.98 -7.14
C PRO A 3 1.77 -5.89 -7.34
N VAL A 4 1.02 -5.56 -6.29
CA VAL A 4 -0.44 -5.37 -6.31
C VAL A 4 -0.84 -4.31 -7.34
N THR A 5 -0.10 -3.22 -7.43
CA THR A 5 -0.40 -2.13 -8.38
C THR A 5 -0.20 -2.50 -9.84
N PHE A 6 0.51 -3.61 -10.12
CA PHE A 6 0.86 -4.06 -11.47
C PHE A 6 0.21 -5.40 -11.86
N PHE A 7 -0.72 -5.92 -11.05
CA PHE A 7 -1.36 -7.21 -11.31
C PHE A 7 -2.12 -7.24 -12.64
N ASP A 8 -1.87 -8.26 -13.46
CA ASP A 8 -2.54 -8.49 -14.74
C ASP A 8 -2.85 -9.99 -14.94
N TYR A 9 -4.07 -10.33 -15.36
CA TYR A 9 -4.46 -11.72 -15.63
C TYR A 9 -3.59 -12.41 -16.69
N ARG A 10 -2.95 -11.63 -17.57
CA ARG A 10 -2.02 -12.13 -18.60
C ARG A 10 -0.72 -12.66 -18.00
N ASP A 11 -0.42 -12.31 -16.74
CA ASP A 11 0.79 -12.77 -16.06
C ASP A 11 0.80 -14.29 -15.82
N LEU A 12 -0.35 -14.94 -16.04
CA LEU A 12 -0.47 -16.40 -16.15
C LEU A 12 0.46 -16.99 -17.22
N TYR A 13 0.64 -16.30 -18.36
CA TYR A 13 1.40 -16.79 -19.51
C TYR A 13 2.41 -15.77 -20.08
N ARG A 14 2.51 -14.58 -19.49
CA ARG A 14 3.43 -13.51 -19.89
C ARG A 14 4.24 -13.04 -18.69
N GLU A 15 5.53 -12.81 -18.86
CA GLU A 15 6.33 -12.19 -17.81
C GLU A 15 5.89 -10.72 -17.55
N PRO A 16 5.63 -10.33 -16.29
CA PRO A 16 5.33 -8.95 -15.94
C PRO A 16 6.51 -8.03 -16.26
N ASP A 17 6.24 -6.83 -16.79
CA ASP A 17 7.32 -5.93 -17.23
C ASP A 17 8.22 -5.44 -16.09
N TRP A 18 7.70 -5.35 -14.86
CA TRP A 18 8.46 -4.97 -13.67
C TRP A 18 9.45 -6.06 -13.20
N MET A 19 9.29 -7.31 -13.66
CA MET A 19 10.21 -8.42 -13.39
C MET A 19 11.35 -8.48 -14.41
N LYS A 20 11.27 -7.73 -15.51
CA LYS A 20 12.37 -7.61 -16.48
C LYS A 20 13.44 -6.65 -15.96
N SER A 21 14.68 -6.85 -16.40
CA SER A 21 15.76 -5.92 -16.06
C SER A 21 15.58 -4.56 -16.78
N PRO A 22 15.91 -3.43 -16.13
CA PRO A 22 16.34 -3.31 -14.74
C PRO A 22 15.16 -3.40 -13.75
N ARG A 23 15.35 -4.17 -12.68
CA ARG A 23 14.33 -4.33 -11.62
C ARG A 23 14.42 -3.19 -10.62
N GLY A 24 13.31 -2.90 -9.95
CA GLY A 24 13.28 -1.94 -8.84
C GLY A 24 14.23 -2.36 -7.70
N PRO A 25 14.78 -1.41 -6.93
CA PRO A 25 15.80 -1.69 -5.91
C PRO A 25 15.30 -2.62 -4.79
N ASP A 26 13.98 -2.65 -4.55
CA ASP A 26 13.35 -3.49 -3.54
C ASP A 26 12.95 -4.88 -4.07
N VAL A 27 13.22 -5.19 -5.34
CA VAL A 27 12.89 -6.49 -5.93
C VAL A 27 14.08 -7.42 -5.75
N SER A 28 13.88 -8.52 -5.02
CA SER A 28 14.92 -9.54 -4.83
C SER A 28 15.45 -10.05 -6.17
N SER A 29 16.77 -10.20 -6.28
CA SER A 29 17.43 -10.83 -7.42
C SER A 29 17.07 -12.31 -7.57
N GLU A 30 16.64 -12.96 -6.48
CA GLU A 30 16.22 -14.36 -6.46
C GLU A 30 14.80 -14.57 -6.97
N LEU A 31 13.99 -13.50 -7.07
CA LEU A 31 12.63 -13.61 -7.59
C LEU A 31 12.67 -13.88 -9.11
N GLN A 32 12.36 -15.11 -9.51
CA GLN A 32 12.32 -15.51 -10.92
C GLN A 32 10.88 -15.70 -11.39
N TRP A 33 10.62 -15.38 -12.66
CA TRP A 33 9.30 -15.59 -13.25
C TRP A 33 9.12 -17.06 -13.63
N TYR A 34 8.14 -17.70 -12.99
CA TYR A 34 7.67 -19.03 -13.33
C TYR A 34 6.20 -18.91 -13.73
N PRO A 35 5.83 -19.19 -14.99
CA PRO A 35 4.44 -19.13 -15.43
C PRO A 35 3.52 -19.92 -14.50
N VAL A 36 2.28 -19.47 -14.32
CA VAL A 36 1.31 -20.02 -13.35
C VAL A 36 1.71 -19.88 -11.88
N VAL A 37 2.92 -20.30 -11.48
CA VAL A 37 3.40 -20.21 -10.09
C VAL A 37 3.48 -18.77 -9.63
N THR A 38 4.15 -17.90 -10.38
CA THR A 38 4.25 -16.47 -10.09
C THR A 38 2.87 -15.81 -10.14
N PHE A 39 2.00 -16.20 -11.07
CA PHE A 39 0.62 -15.70 -11.12
C PHE A 39 -0.17 -16.05 -9.85
N LEU A 40 -0.08 -17.30 -9.37
CA LEU A 40 -0.72 -17.72 -8.13
C LEU A 40 -0.14 -17.01 -6.91
N GLN A 41 1.19 -16.81 -6.87
CA GLN A 41 1.86 -16.04 -5.82
C GLN A 41 1.33 -14.59 -5.76
N LEU A 42 1.26 -13.91 -6.90
CA LEU A 42 0.74 -12.54 -6.99
C LEU A 42 -0.77 -12.48 -6.67
N THR A 43 -1.54 -13.49 -7.07
CA THR A 43 -2.98 -13.57 -6.75
C THR A 43 -3.20 -13.76 -5.24
N LEU A 44 -2.39 -14.59 -4.59
CA LEU A 44 -2.46 -14.79 -3.14
C LEU A 44 -2.03 -13.53 -2.38
N ASP A 45 -0.95 -12.88 -2.82
CA ASP A 45 -0.49 -11.60 -2.29
C ASP A 45 -1.61 -10.55 -2.35
N MET A 46 -2.24 -10.39 -3.51
CA MET A 46 -3.42 -9.53 -3.70
C MET A 46 -4.57 -9.89 -2.74
N ALA A 47 -4.91 -11.17 -2.62
CA ALA A 47 -6.01 -11.62 -1.76
C ALA A 47 -5.74 -11.38 -0.27
N MET A 48 -4.47 -11.36 0.14
CA MET A 48 -4.04 -11.18 1.54
C MET A 48 -3.54 -9.75 1.84
N ALA A 49 -3.42 -8.89 0.84
CA ALA A 49 -2.84 -7.55 0.94
C ALA A 49 -3.47 -6.69 2.07
N THR A 50 -4.74 -6.93 2.39
CA THR A 50 -5.50 -6.16 3.40
C THR A 50 -5.76 -6.90 4.71
N THR A 51 -5.11 -8.04 4.98
CA THR A 51 -5.37 -8.81 6.21
C THR A 51 -4.60 -8.32 7.44
N THR A 52 -3.71 -7.35 7.26
CA THR A 52 -2.94 -6.74 8.35
C THR A 52 -3.80 -5.81 9.21
N PRO A 53 -3.42 -5.56 10.48
CA PRO A 53 -4.04 -4.51 11.28
C PRO A 53 -3.94 -3.13 10.60
N ILE A 54 -4.91 -2.25 10.88
CA ILE A 54 -4.92 -0.88 10.36
C ILE A 54 -3.61 -0.14 10.71
N GLY A 55 -3.06 0.60 9.75
CA GLY A 55 -1.75 1.26 9.84
C GLY A 55 -0.57 0.38 9.40
N HIS A 56 -0.80 -0.85 8.94
CA HIS A 56 0.25 -1.77 8.51
C HIS A 56 -0.08 -2.37 7.13
N GLY A 57 0.96 -2.66 6.33
CA GLY A 57 0.79 -3.23 4.98
C GLY A 57 -0.03 -2.30 4.07
N HIS A 58 -0.99 -2.85 3.33
CA HIS A 58 -1.90 -2.07 2.47
C HIS A 58 -3.14 -1.52 3.20
N VAL A 59 -3.22 -1.68 4.53
CA VAL A 59 -4.33 -1.16 5.33
C VAL A 59 -3.95 0.21 5.87
N TYR A 60 -4.05 1.22 5.01
CA TYR A 60 -3.69 2.60 5.32
C TYR A 60 -4.52 3.21 6.46
N ALA A 61 -3.85 3.75 7.49
CA ALA A 61 -4.53 4.56 8.50
C ALA A 61 -4.47 6.05 8.09
N PRO A 62 -5.60 6.76 8.01
CA PRO A 62 -5.65 8.19 7.72
C PRO A 62 -4.76 9.05 8.63
N GLY A 63 -4.50 8.61 9.87
CA GLY A 63 -3.60 9.29 10.80
C GLY A 63 -2.14 9.37 10.32
N ASP A 64 -1.69 8.39 9.53
CA ASP A 64 -0.31 8.28 9.05
C ASP A 64 -0.03 9.29 7.92
N TYR A 65 -1.06 9.64 7.15
CA TYR A 65 -0.95 10.52 5.98
C TYR A 65 -1.17 12.00 6.27
N ILE A 66 -1.72 12.37 7.45
CA ILE A 66 -1.97 13.79 7.77
C ILE A 66 -0.68 14.62 7.70
N ASN A 67 0.43 14.08 8.20
CA ASN A 67 1.69 14.82 8.16
C ASN A 67 2.16 15.02 6.71
N ALA A 68 2.08 13.99 5.88
CA ALA A 68 2.44 14.09 4.46
C ALA A 68 1.56 15.11 3.72
N TRP A 69 0.25 15.14 3.99
CA TRP A 69 -0.65 16.13 3.41
C TRP A 69 -0.33 17.55 3.86
N ILE A 70 -0.01 17.78 5.14
CA ILE A 70 0.39 19.11 5.64
C ILE A 70 1.61 19.63 4.89
N GLU A 71 2.62 18.78 4.68
CA GLU A 71 3.83 19.12 3.95
C GLU A 71 3.53 19.46 2.48
N VAL A 72 2.81 18.59 1.77
CA VAL A 72 2.53 18.77 0.32
C VAL A 72 1.61 19.96 0.05
N THR A 73 0.65 20.22 0.94
CA THR A 73 -0.31 21.33 0.79
C THR A 73 0.19 22.65 1.36
N ASN A 74 1.39 22.66 1.97
CA ASN A 74 2.02 23.83 2.54
C ASN A 74 1.10 24.58 3.53
N VAL A 75 0.44 23.83 4.41
CA VAL A 75 -0.51 24.37 5.38
C VAL A 75 0.24 25.05 6.53
N HIS A 76 -0.04 26.34 6.72
CA HIS A 76 0.51 27.15 7.79
C HIS A 76 -0.56 27.50 8.84
N GLY A 77 -0.13 27.81 10.08
CA GLY A 77 -1.00 28.34 11.13
C GLY A 77 -1.79 27.29 11.94
N TRP A 78 -1.57 26.00 11.70
CA TRP A 78 -2.14 24.93 12.53
C TRP A 78 -1.21 24.60 13.70
N SER A 79 -1.74 24.66 14.92
CA SER A 79 -1.01 24.21 16.11
C SER A 79 -0.92 22.69 16.19
N LEU A 80 0.12 22.18 16.85
CA LEU A 80 0.28 20.74 17.13
C LEU A 80 -0.96 20.13 17.81
N LYS A 81 -1.64 20.89 18.67
CA LYS A 81 -2.89 20.46 19.34
C LYS A 81 -4.04 20.27 18.34
N GLN A 82 -4.18 21.15 17.35
CA GLN A 82 -5.22 21.02 16.32
C GLN A 82 -4.95 19.81 15.41
N ILE A 83 -3.68 19.58 15.04
CA ILE A 83 -3.28 18.41 14.26
C ILE A 83 -3.55 17.11 15.03
N ALA A 84 -3.19 17.05 16.31
CA ALA A 84 -3.48 15.89 17.16
C ALA A 84 -4.98 15.63 17.29
N ARG A 85 -5.80 16.69 17.44
CA ARG A 85 -7.27 16.57 17.49
C ARG A 85 -7.85 16.06 16.18
N LEU A 86 -7.31 16.49 15.04
CA LEU A 86 -7.72 16.01 13.72
C LEU A 86 -7.41 14.52 13.55
N LYS A 87 -6.19 14.09 13.91
CA LYS A 87 -5.80 12.67 13.91
C LYS A 87 -6.74 11.81 14.75
N GLN A 88 -7.07 12.25 15.96
CA GLN A 88 -8.02 11.55 16.83
C GLN A 88 -9.44 11.46 16.25
N ARG A 89 -9.95 12.55 15.65
CA ARG A 89 -11.28 12.53 15.02
C ARG A 89 -11.36 11.57 13.84
N LEU A 90 -10.33 11.55 12.99
CA LEU A 90 -10.29 10.61 11.85
C LEU A 90 -10.18 9.17 12.34
N ALA A 91 -9.33 8.89 13.34
CA ALA A 91 -9.23 7.57 13.94
C ALA A 91 -10.59 7.10 14.51
N ALA A 92 -11.31 7.97 15.23
CA ALA A 92 -12.63 7.65 15.78
C ALA A 92 -13.71 7.43 14.70
N SER A 93 -13.68 8.19 13.60
CA SER A 93 -14.64 8.05 12.50
C SER A 93 -14.54 6.70 11.78
N LEU A 94 -13.34 6.11 11.72
CA LEU A 94 -13.10 4.79 11.11
C LEU A 94 -13.64 3.66 11.98
N THR A 95 -13.71 3.85 13.30
CA THR A 95 -14.28 2.89 14.24
C THR A 95 -15.81 2.85 14.17
N VAL A 96 -16.46 4.01 14.01
CA VAL A 96 -17.93 4.12 13.95
C VAL A 96 -18.51 3.56 12.65
N SER A 97 -17.77 3.67 11.54
CA SER A 97 -18.24 3.14 10.24
C SER A 97 -18.16 1.61 10.11
N ARG A 98 -17.66 0.90 11.14
CA ARG A 98 -17.56 -0.58 11.19
C ARG A 98 -18.69 -1.25 12.00
N LEU A 99 -19.64 -0.48 12.54
CA LEU A 99 -20.88 -0.95 13.18
C LEU A 99 -22.07 -0.70 12.26
#